data_AF-A0A2E1VMK8-F1
#
_entry.id   AF-A0A2E1VMK8-F1
#
_cell.length_a   1.000
_cell.length_b   1.000
_cell.length_c   1.000
_cell.angle_alpha   90.00
_cell.angle_beta   90.00
_cell.angle_gamma   90.00
#
_symmetry.space_group_name_H-M   'P 1'
#
loop_
_entity.id
_entity.type
_entity.pdbx_description
1 polymer ?
#
loop_
_entity_poly.entity_id
_entity_poly.type
_entity_poly.pdbx_seq_one_letter_code
_entity_poly.pdbx_strand_id
1 'polypeptide(L)'
;MALLWTKINNHELTELFINYVFKNFWKRELDLEKVSVIIEVLKKIGINYTAFKQWSIIEGKKELELITNSAHQNGVFGVPSYFVKNELFWGREQLPMIKARLTGDYSKLI
;
A
#
# COMPACT_ATOMS: atom_id res chain seq x y z
N MET A 1 -3.02 -8.11 1.39
CA MET A 1 -2.30 -9.11 0.57
C MET A 1 -2.19 -8.76 -0.92
N ALA A 2 -3.26 -8.33 -1.62
CA ALA A 2 -3.20 -8.09 -3.07
C ALA A 2 -2.10 -7.12 -3.52
N LEU A 3 -1.87 -6.03 -2.78
CA LEU A 3 -0.78 -5.10 -3.07
C LEU A 3 0.61 -5.77 -3.01
N LEU A 4 0.87 -6.60 -1.99
CA LEU A 4 2.11 -7.38 -1.88
C LEU A 4 2.28 -8.32 -3.07
N TRP A 5 1.19 -9.02 -3.44
CA TRP A 5 1.19 -9.91 -4.59
C TRP A 5 1.60 -9.20 -5.89
N THR A 6 1.11 -7.97 -6.12
CA THR A 6 1.51 -7.19 -7.30
C THR A 6 3.02 -6.91 -7.30
N LYS A 7 3.60 -6.55 -6.15
CA LYS A 7 5.04 -6.26 -6.06
C LYS A 7 5.89 -7.48 -6.38
N ILE A 8 5.44 -8.67 -5.99
CA ILE A 8 6.13 -9.96 -6.24
C ILE A 8 6.02 -10.38 -7.70
N ASN A 9 4.85 -10.20 -8.32
CA ASN A 9 4.55 -10.79 -9.63
C ASN A 9 4.71 -9.81 -10.80
N ASN A 10 4.60 -8.50 -10.56
CA ASN A 10 4.89 -7.45 -11.53
C ASN A 10 4.92 -6.06 -10.85
N HIS A 11 6.12 -5.62 -10.43
CA HIS A 11 6.29 -4.33 -9.75
C HIS A 11 5.92 -3.12 -10.64
N GLU A 12 6.12 -3.22 -11.96
CA GLU A 12 5.81 -2.13 -12.90
C GLU A 12 4.29 -1.86 -12.98
N LEU A 13 3.46 -2.89 -12.81
CA LEU A 13 2.00 -2.76 -12.82
C LEU A 13 1.39 -2.44 -11.45
N THR A 14 2.19 -2.38 -10.38
CA THR A 14 1.71 -2.08 -9.03
C THR A 14 1.04 -0.70 -8.97
N GLU A 15 1.59 0.32 -9.62
CA GLU A 15 0.99 1.66 -9.62
C GLU A 15 -0.37 1.66 -10.33
N LEU A 16 -0.49 0.96 -11.46
CA LEU A 16 -1.76 0.82 -12.18
C LEU A 16 -2.80 0.10 -11.32
N PHE A 17 -2.40 -0.91 -10.56
CA PHE A 17 -3.26 -1.59 -9.58
C PHE A 17 -3.73 -0.65 -8.47
N ILE A 18 -2.81 0.11 -7.85
CA ILE A 18 -3.14 1.08 -6.80
C ILE A 18 -4.16 2.09 -7.35
N ASN A 19 -3.90 2.69 -8.50
CA ASN A 19 -4.78 3.70 -9.10
C ASN A 19 -6.17 3.15 -9.41
N TYR A 20 -6.25 1.94 -9.97
CA TYR A 20 -7.53 1.29 -10.24
C TYR A 20 -8.30 0.99 -8.94
N VAL A 21 -7.64 0.38 -7.96
CA VAL A 21 -8.26 -0.02 -6.70
C VAL A 21 -8.75 1.19 -5.92
N PHE A 22 -7.91 2.20 -5.70
CA PHE A 22 -8.31 3.41 -4.98
C PHE A 22 -9.50 4.09 -5.65
N LYS A 23 -9.47 4.28 -6.97
CA LYS A 23 -10.55 4.95 -7.69
C LYS A 23 -11.90 4.24 -7.53
N ASN A 24 -11.94 2.93 -7.73
CA ASN A 24 -13.21 2.18 -7.75
C ASN A 24 -13.69 1.82 -6.33
N PHE A 25 -12.76 1.57 -5.40
CA PHE A 25 -13.11 1.29 -3.99
C PHE A 25 -13.81 2.49 -3.34
N TRP A 26 -13.25 3.69 -3.49
CA TRP A 26 -13.83 4.91 -2.91
C TRP A 26 -15.17 5.31 -3.55
N LYS A 27 -15.43 4.87 -4.78
CA LYS A 27 -16.74 4.99 -5.43
C LYS A 27 -17.75 3.93 -5.02
N ARG A 28 -17.37 2.96 -4.18
CA ARG A 28 -18.17 1.77 -3.84
C ARG A 28 -18.50 0.88 -5.04
N GLU A 29 -17.66 0.93 -6.08
CA GLU A 29 -17.78 0.11 -7.30
C GLU A 29 -16.97 -1.20 -7.20
N LEU A 30 -16.21 -1.38 -6.12
CA LEU A 30 -15.30 -2.50 -5.93
C LEU A 30 -15.36 -3.06 -4.50
N ASP A 31 -15.78 -4.32 -4.36
CA ASP A 31 -15.83 -5.04 -3.08
C ASP A 31 -14.56 -5.89 -2.91
N LEU A 32 -13.57 -5.34 -2.22
CA LEU A 32 -12.26 -5.96 -2.02
C LEU A 32 -12.24 -7.02 -0.90
N GLU A 33 -13.34 -7.25 -0.20
CA GLU A 33 -13.44 -8.35 0.77
C GLU A 33 -13.57 -9.70 0.05
N LYS A 34 -14.01 -9.68 -1.21
CA LYS A 34 -14.16 -10.87 -2.05
C LYS A 34 -12.89 -11.16 -2.85
N VAL A 35 -12.27 -12.30 -2.57
CA VAL A 35 -11.08 -12.78 -3.31
C VAL A 35 -11.33 -12.88 -4.81
N SER A 36 -12.55 -13.23 -5.25
CA SER A 36 -12.91 -13.27 -6.66
C SER A 36 -12.82 -11.89 -7.33
N VAL A 37 -13.26 -10.83 -6.66
CA VAL A 37 -13.14 -9.46 -7.18
C VAL A 37 -11.68 -9.06 -7.33
N ILE A 38 -10.83 -9.41 -6.35
CA ILE A 38 -9.39 -9.15 -6.45
C ILE A 38 -8.77 -9.87 -7.65
N ILE A 39 -9.13 -11.14 -7.88
CA ILE A 39 -8.66 -11.93 -9.03
C ILE A 39 -9.05 -11.25 -10.35
N GLU A 40 -10.30 -10.78 -10.48
CA GLU A 40 -10.74 -10.08 -11.69
C GLU A 40 -9.97 -8.77 -11.91
N VAL A 41 -9.61 -8.05 -10.84
CA VAL A 41 -8.76 -6.86 -10.95
C VAL A 41 -7.35 -7.20 -11.41
N LEU A 42 -6.72 -8.22 -10.82
CA LEU A 42 -5.39 -8.69 -11.23
C LEU A 42 -5.39 -9.11 -12.71
N LYS A 43 -6.39 -9.90 -13.12
CA LYS A 43 -6.60 -10.34 -14.51
C LYS A 43 -6.77 -9.15 -15.45
N LYS A 44 -7.61 -8.17 -15.08
CA LYS A 44 -7.87 -6.96 -15.88
C LYS A 44 -6.59 -6.14 -16.12
N ILE A 45 -5.72 -6.06 -15.13
CA ILE A 45 -4.47 -5.29 -15.21
C ILE A 45 -3.37 -6.08 -15.93
N GLY A 46 -3.51 -7.40 -16.04
CA GLY A 46 -2.49 -8.27 -16.65
C GLY A 46 -1.44 -8.78 -15.65
N ILE A 47 -1.76 -8.79 -14.35
CA ILE A 47 -0.90 -9.36 -13.31
C ILE A 47 -1.26 -10.84 -13.14
N ASN A 48 -0.25 -11.73 -13.03
CA ASN A 48 -0.47 -13.15 -12.76
C ASN A 48 -1.35 -13.31 -11.51
N TYR A 49 -2.45 -14.06 -11.62
CA TYR A 49 -3.40 -14.28 -10.54
C TYR A 49 -3.55 -15.76 -10.16
N THR A 50 -2.89 -16.67 -10.88
CA THR A 50 -3.17 -18.11 -10.86
C THR A 50 -3.03 -18.71 -9.47
N ALA A 51 -1.97 -18.33 -8.75
CA ALA A 51 -1.69 -18.81 -7.40
C ALA A 51 -2.14 -17.84 -6.29
N PHE A 52 -2.71 -16.69 -6.64
CA PHE A 52 -3.03 -15.62 -5.67
C PHE A 52 -3.90 -16.14 -4.53
N LYS A 53 -4.98 -16.88 -4.84
CA LYS A 53 -5.93 -17.36 -3.83
C LYS A 53 -5.24 -18.23 -2.77
N GLN A 54 -4.47 -19.22 -3.20
CA GLN A 54 -3.77 -20.13 -2.28
C GLN A 54 -2.69 -19.39 -1.49
N TRP A 55 -1.85 -18.62 -2.19
CA TRP A 55 -0.78 -17.82 -1.58
C TRP A 55 -1.33 -16.85 -0.53
N SER A 56 -2.46 -16.21 -0.81
CA SER A 56 -3.06 -15.20 0.08
C SER A 56 -3.40 -15.77 1.46
N ILE A 57 -3.73 -17.05 1.55
CA ILE A 57 -4.16 -17.70 2.80
C ILE A 57 -2.95 -18.15 3.65
N ILE A 58 -1.82 -18.45 3.01
CA ILE A 58 -0.65 -19.04 3.67
C ILE A 58 0.50 -18.03 3.69
N GLU A 59 1.26 -17.91 2.60
CA GLU A 59 2.48 -17.10 2.54
C GLU A 59 2.16 -15.61 2.62
N GLY A 60 1.14 -15.15 1.90
CA GLY A 60 0.76 -13.75 1.87
C GLY A 60 0.23 -13.23 3.20
N LYS A 61 -0.37 -14.10 4.03
CA LYS A 61 -0.76 -13.77 5.39
C LYS A 61 0.49 -13.61 6.29
N LYS A 62 1.41 -14.57 6.25
CA LYS A 62 2.66 -14.53 7.02
C LYS A 62 3.49 -13.29 6.68
N GLU A 63 3.64 -12.99 5.39
CA GLU A 63 4.41 -11.82 4.94
C GLU A 63 3.76 -10.50 5.39
N LEU A 64 2.44 -10.40 5.29
CA LEU A 64 1.71 -9.23 5.78
C LEU A 64 1.87 -9.05 7.30
N GLU A 65 1.82 -10.12 8.08
CA GLU A 65 2.05 -10.09 9.53
C GLU A 65 3.46 -9.60 9.85
N LEU A 66 4.49 -10.11 9.16
CA LEU A 66 5.88 -9.67 9.36
C LEU A 66 6.06 -8.17 9.07
N ILE A 67 5.56 -7.70 7.93
CA ILE A 67 5.66 -6.28 7.54
C ILE A 67 4.91 -5.38 8.53
N THR A 68 3.71 -5.79 8.94
CA THR A 68 2.89 -5.02 9.89
C THR A 68 3.54 -4.96 11.27
N ASN A 69 4.06 -6.09 11.77
CA ASN A 69 4.75 -6.14 13.05
C ASN A 69 6.03 -5.29 13.03
N SER A 70 6.80 -5.33 11.94
CA SER A 70 7.96 -4.47 11.78
C SER A 70 7.56 -2.99 11.79
N ALA A 71 6.48 -2.61 11.12
CA ALA A 71 5.97 -1.23 11.15
C ALA A 71 5.56 -0.82 12.58
N HIS A 72 4.86 -1.67 13.32
CA HIS A 72 4.48 -1.42 14.71
C HIS A 72 5.70 -1.26 15.64
N GLN A 73 6.73 -2.08 15.46
CA GLN A 73 8.00 -1.95 16.20
C GLN A 73 8.70 -0.62 15.93
N ASN A 74 8.48 -0.02 14.76
CA ASN A 74 8.97 1.32 14.40
C ASN A 74 7.99 2.45 14.79
N GLY A 75 6.99 2.16 15.64
CA GLY A 75 6.06 3.14 16.17
C GLY A 75 4.88 3.50 15.24
N VAL A 76 4.73 2.84 14.10
CA VAL A 76 3.56 3.06 13.22
C VAL A 76 2.31 2.56 13.93
N PHE A 77 1.31 3.42 14.10
CA PHE A 77 0.03 3.08 14.73
C PHE A 77 -1.20 3.43 13.86
N GLY A 78 -1.00 4.12 12.73
CA GLY A 78 -2.08 4.57 11.87
C GLY A 78 -1.61 4.88 10.45
N VAL A 79 -2.56 5.19 9.57
CA VAL A 79 -2.30 5.53 8.16
C VAL A 79 -2.96 6.86 7.77
N PRO A 80 -2.37 7.62 6.83
CA PRO A 80 -1.03 7.42 6.28
C PRO A 80 0.04 7.74 7.33
N SER A 81 1.13 6.98 7.30
CA SER A 81 2.35 7.24 8.06
C SER A 81 3.53 7.27 7.10
N TYR A 82 4.48 8.17 7.35
CA TYR A 82 5.69 8.35 6.56
C TYR A 82 6.89 8.21 7.48
N PHE A 83 7.88 7.44 7.06
CA PHE A 83 9.14 7.29 7.77
C PHE A 83 10.24 7.93 6.94
N VAL A 84 10.81 9.03 7.42
CA VAL A 84 11.83 9.79 6.68
C VAL A 84 13.10 9.82 7.51
N LYS A 85 14.15 9.16 6.98
CA LYS A 85 15.40 8.85 7.69
C LYS A 85 15.12 8.01 8.95
N ASN A 86 14.83 8.65 10.08
CA ASN A 86 14.54 8.01 11.36
C ASN A 86 13.39 8.68 12.11
N GLU A 87 12.62 9.54 11.44
CA GLU A 87 11.50 10.29 12.01
C GLU A 87 10.19 9.78 11.41
N LEU A 88 9.25 9.43 12.30
CA LEU A 88 7.90 9.02 11.94
C LEU A 88 6.99 10.25 11.90
N PHE A 89 6.30 10.43 10.77
CA PHE A 89 5.28 11.44 10.56
C PHE A 89 3.94 10.75 10.34
N TRP A 90 2.95 11.04 11.17
CA TRP A 90 1.60 10.49 11.04
C TRP A 90 0.64 11.57 10.52
N GLY A 91 -0.14 11.22 9.50
CA GLY A 91 -1.15 12.10 8.91
C GLY A 91 -0.69 12.82 7.63
N ARG A 92 -1.66 13.14 6.75
CA ARG A 92 -1.42 13.80 5.46
C ARG A 92 -0.93 15.24 5.64
N GLU A 93 -1.34 15.89 6.72
CA GLU A 93 -0.95 17.23 7.13
C GLU A 93 0.55 17.38 7.36
N GLN A 94 1.30 16.28 7.49
CA GLN A 94 2.74 16.29 7.62
C GLN A 94 3.47 16.47 6.28
N LEU A 95 2.80 16.36 5.13
CA LEU A 95 3.44 16.48 3.81
C LEU A 95 4.23 17.79 3.60
N PRO A 96 3.76 18.98 4.04
CA PRO A 96 4.56 20.21 4.00
C PRO A 96 5.85 20.10 4.83
N MET A 97 5.76 19.57 6.05
CA MET A 97 6.92 19.37 6.93
C MET A 97 7.91 18.37 6.32
N ILE A 98 7.43 17.24 5.81
CA ILE A 98 8.25 16.24 5.11
C ILE A 98 8.98 16.86 3.93
N LYS A 99 8.29 17.67 3.12
CA LYS A 99 8.92 18.39 2.01
C LYS A 99 10.01 19.35 2.48
N ALA A 100 9.77 20.11 3.55
CA ALA A 100 10.77 21.00 4.14
C ALA A 100 11.99 20.23 4.64
N ARG A 101 11.79 19.09 5.33
CA ARG A 101 12.86 18.19 5.79
C ARG A 101 13.72 17.65 4.65
N LEU A 102 13.11 17.31 3.52
CA LEU A 102 13.81 16.76 2.35
C LEU A 102 14.57 17.82 1.55
N THR A 103 14.05 19.04 1.50
CA THR A 103 14.60 20.14 0.67
C THR A 103 15.50 21.10 1.44
N GLY A 104 15.39 21.15 2.77
CA GLY A 104 16.01 22.17 3.60
C GLY A 104 15.28 23.52 3.58
N ASP A 105 14.18 23.64 2.83
CA ASP A 105 13.40 24.88 2.70
C ASP A 105 12.19 24.88 3.63
N TYR A 106 12.27 25.67 4.69
CA TYR A 106 11.21 25.83 5.71
C TYR A 106 10.35 27.08 5.49
N SER A 107 10.58 27.84 4.43
CA SER A 107 9.91 29.13 4.18
C SER A 107 8.38 29.03 4.03
N LYS A 108 7.86 27.83 3.71
CA LYS A 108 6.43 27.58 3.43
C LYS A 108 5.68 26.93 4.59
N LEU A 109 6.27 26.85 5.78
CA LEU A 109 5.64 26.29 6.98
C LEU A 109 5.00 27.35 7.89
N ILE A 110 5.22 28.64 7.60
CA ILE A 110 4.71 29.80 8.34
C ILE A 110 3.50 30.35 7.60
#